data_AF-A0A919VUE6-F1
#
_entry.id   AF-A0A919VUE6-F1
#
_cell.length_a   1.000
_cell.length_b   1.000
_cell.length_c   1.000
_cell.angle_alpha   90.00
_cell.angle_beta   90.00
_cell.angle_gamma   90.00
#
_symmetry.space_group_name_H-M   'P 1'
#
loop_
_entity.id
_entity.type
_entity.pdbx_description
1 polymer ?
#
loop_
_entity_poly.entity_id
_entity_poly.type
_entity_poly.pdbx_seq_one_letter_code
_entity_poly.pdbx_strand_id
1 'polypeptide(L)' 'MDDGAEVGSRQWERTVAVMRSTVEQLRLAAQILGTTAAASPNPDTAARLQALADDVSAQVEDIQRRADHLTGGDCGGS' A
#
# COMPACT_ATOMS: atom_id res chain seq x y z
N MET A 1 31.95 15.04 -10.18
CA MET A 1 30.52 15.16 -10.51
C MET A 1 29.94 13.78 -10.33
N ASP A 2 29.52 13.47 -9.11
CA ASP A 2 28.92 12.18 -8.68
C ASP A 2 27.53 12.42 -8.04
N ASP A 3 27.11 13.69 -7.94
CA ASP A 3 25.93 14.15 -7.21
C ASP A 3 24.59 13.70 -7.82
N GLY A 4 24.57 13.22 -9.07
CA GLY A 4 23.35 12.80 -9.77
C GLY A 4 22.79 11.46 -9.29
N ALA A 5 23.65 10.52 -8.89
CA ALA A 5 23.23 9.20 -8.42
C ALA A 5 22.63 9.28 -7.01
N GLU A 6 23.26 10.04 -6.10
CA GLU A 6 22.78 10.22 -4.73
C GLU A 6 21.42 10.93 -4.64
N VAL A 7 21.15 11.91 -5.52
CA VAL A 7 19.85 12.60 -5.55
C VAL A 7 18.74 11.66 -6.02
N GLY A 8 19.04 10.77 -6.99
CA GLY A 8 18.11 9.73 -7.44
C GLY A 8 17.77 8.73 -6.33
N SER A 9 18.78 8.22 -5.63
CA SER A 9 18.59 7.26 -4.52
C SER A 9 17.76 7.85 -3.39
N ARG A 10 18.05 9.09 -2.95
CA ARG A 10 17.27 9.75 -1.87
C ARG A 10 15.83 10.03 -2.28
N GLN A 11 15.57 10.30 -3.56
CA GLN A 11 14.21 10.51 -4.06
C GLN A 11 13.41 9.19 -4.07
N TRP A 12 14.05 8.09 -4.46
CA TRP A 12 13.43 6.76 -4.44
C TRP A 12 13.13 6.26 -3.02
N GLU A 13 14.05 6.44 -2.08
CA GLU A 13 13.82 6.11 -0.67
C GLU A 13 12.62 6.85 -0.09
N ARG A 14 12.47 8.14 -0.40
CA ARG A 14 11.29 8.93 0.03
C ARG A 14 10.01 8.40 -0.61
N THR A 15 10.02 8.08 -1.90
CA THR A 15 8.86 7.50 -2.59
C THR A 15 8.46 6.17 -1.95
N VAL A 16 9.41 5.27 -1.70
CA VAL A 16 9.16 3.99 -1.01
C VAL A 16 8.59 4.23 0.40
N ALA A 17 9.15 5.16 1.17
CA ALA A 17 8.67 5.48 2.51
C ALA A 17 7.22 5.99 2.49
N VAL A 18 6.87 6.86 1.53
CA VAL A 18 5.49 7.33 1.34
C VAL A 18 4.58 6.16 0.96
N MET A 19 4.97 5.31 0.01
CA MET A 19 4.17 4.15 -0.40
C MET A 19 3.91 3.19 0.76
N ARG A 20 4.93 2.91 1.58
CA ARG A 20 4.79 2.07 2.78
C ARG A 20 3.88 2.71 3.82
N SER A 21 4.00 4.02 4.04
CA SER A 21 3.07 4.74 4.93
C SER A 21 1.62 4.69 4.42
N THR A 22 1.41 4.84 3.11
CA THR A 22 0.09 4.70 2.49
C THR A 22 -0.46 3.29 2.66
N VAL A 23 0.36 2.25 2.48
CA VAL A 23 -0.02 0.86 2.72
C VAL A 23 -0.54 0.66 4.15
N GLU A 24 0.18 1.17 5.16
CA GLU A 24 -0.26 1.03 6.56
C GLU A 24 -1.60 1.73 6.82
N GLN A 25 -1.80 2.92 6.26
CA GLN A 25 -3.07 3.65 6.39
C GLN A 25 -4.24 2.91 5.71
N LEU A 26 -4.01 2.35 4.52
CA LEU A 26 -5.03 1.59 3.79
C LEU A 26 -5.34 0.24 4.47
N ARG A 27 -4.34 -0.43 5.06
CA ARG A 27 -4.56 -1.63 5.89
C ARG A 27 -5.45 -1.34 7.08
N LEU A 28 -5.23 -0.21 7.75
CA LEU A 28 -6.09 0.22 8.86
C LEU A 28 -7.51 0.51 8.37
N ALA A 29 -7.65 1.21 7.23
CA ALA A 29 -8.95 1.50 6.65
C ALA A 29 -9.73 0.21 6.29
N ALA A 30 -9.07 -0.77 5.65
CA ALA A 30 -9.68 -2.06 5.33
C ALA A 30 -10.14 -2.81 6.59
N GLN A 31 -9.33 -2.82 7.65
CA GLN A 31 -9.72 -3.42 8.94
C GLN A 31 -10.95 -2.73 9.57
N ILE A 32 -11.02 -1.40 9.52
CA ILE A 32 -12.17 -0.65 10.03
C ILE A 32 -13.42 -0.99 9.21
N LEU A 33 -13.30 -1.07 7.89
CA LEU A 33 -14.40 -1.45 6.99
C LEU A 33 -14.91 -2.86 7.30
N GLY A 34 -14.02 -3.84 7.45
CA GLY A 34 -14.39 -5.22 7.82
C GLY A 34 -15.04 -5.31 9.20
N THR A 35 -14.52 -4.58 10.20
CA THR A 35 -15.13 -4.50 11.53
C THR A 35 -16.52 -3.87 11.48
N THR A 36 -16.68 -2.82 10.69
CA THR A 36 -17.97 -2.14 10.49
C THR A 36 -18.96 -3.02 9.74
N ALA A 37 -18.49 -3.79 8.75
CA ALA A 37 -19.28 -4.79 8.04
C ALA A 37 -19.82 -5.84 8.99
N ALA A 38 -18.96 -6.40 9.85
CA ALA A 38 -19.33 -7.42 10.84
C ALA A 38 -20.32 -6.91 11.91
N ALA A 39 -20.26 -5.62 12.24
CA ALA A 39 -21.17 -4.98 13.19
C ALA A 39 -22.49 -4.51 12.54
N SER A 40 -22.62 -4.56 11.21
CA SER A 40 -23.79 -4.01 10.53
C SER A 40 -25.00 -4.95 10.65
N PRO A 41 -26.16 -4.47 11.14
CA PRO A 41 -27.38 -5.28 11.20
C PRO A 41 -28.07 -5.43 9.83
N ASN A 42 -27.63 -4.69 8.81
CA ASN A 42 -28.17 -4.77 7.46
C ASN A 42 -27.24 -5.62 6.57
N PRO A 43 -27.71 -6.75 6.01
CA PRO A 43 -26.87 -7.65 5.24
C PRO A 43 -26.34 -7.05 3.94
N ASP A 44 -27.13 -6.19 3.26
CA ASP A 44 -26.68 -5.49 2.04
C ASP A 44 -25.56 -4.49 2.36
N THR A 45 -25.68 -3.77 3.47
CA THR A 45 -24.64 -2.84 3.94
C THR A 45 -23.38 -3.59 4.35
N ALA A 46 -23.51 -4.70 5.08
CA ALA A 46 -22.40 -5.56 5.47
C ALA A 46 -21.64 -6.06 4.23
N ALA A 47 -22.36 -6.59 3.23
CA ALA A 47 -21.76 -7.08 2.00
C ALA A 47 -21.01 -5.99 1.22
N ARG A 48 -21.56 -4.77 1.13
CA ARG A 48 -20.90 -3.63 0.46
C ARG A 48 -19.64 -3.19 1.19
N LEU A 49 -19.68 -3.10 2.51
CA LEU A 49 -18.54 -2.72 3.33
C LEU A 49 -17.42 -3.78 3.25
N GLN A 50 -17.79 -5.06 3.26
CA GLN A 50 -16.82 -6.14 3.10
C GLN A 50 -16.17 -6.12 1.71
N ALA A 51 -16.97 -5.97 0.64
CA ALA A 51 -16.44 -5.86 -0.71
C ALA A 51 -15.49 -4.66 -0.88
N LEU A 52 -15.78 -3.53 -0.21
CA LEU A 52 -14.89 -2.38 -0.20
C LEU A 52 -13.59 -2.66 0.57
N ALA A 53 -13.67 -3.38 1.71
CA ALA A 53 -12.48 -3.80 2.45
C ALA A 53 -11.58 -4.71 1.61
N ASP A 54 -12.16 -5.62 0.84
CA ASP A 54 -11.45 -6.54 -0.04
C ASP A 54 -10.74 -5.78 -1.18
N ASP A 55 -11.42 -4.81 -1.81
CA ASP A 55 -10.82 -3.97 -2.86
C ASP A 55 -9.65 -3.12 -2.33
N VAL A 56 -9.81 -2.50 -1.16
CA VAL A 56 -8.73 -1.74 -0.51
C VAL A 56 -7.55 -2.66 -0.17
N SER A 57 -7.82 -3.89 0.26
CA SER A 57 -6.77 -4.87 0.57
C SER A 57 -5.98 -5.28 -0.69
N ALA A 58 -6.66 -5.45 -1.83
CA ALA A 58 -6.00 -5.72 -3.11
C ALA A 58 -5.11 -4.54 -3.56
N GLN A 59 -5.57 -3.29 -3.36
CA GLN A 59 -4.77 -2.11 -3.66
C GLN A 59 -3.53 -2.00 -2.75
N VAL A 60 -3.66 -2.36 -1.47
CA VAL A 60 -2.53 -2.46 -0.53
C VAL A 60 -1.46 -3.41 -1.05
N GLU A 61 -1.84 -4.60 -1.49
CA GLU A 61 -0.89 -5.60 -2.01
C GLU A 61 -0.19 -5.08 -3.26
N ASP A 62 -0.90 -4.37 -4.14
CA ASP A 62 -0.30 -3.80 -5.34
C ASP A 62 0.72 -2.70 -5.03
N ILE A 63 0.38 -1.76 -4.13
CA ILE A 63 1.30 -0.70 -3.70
C ILE A 63 2.51 -1.30 -2.99
N GLN A 64 2.31 -2.31 -2.15
CA GLN A 64 3.39 -3.02 -1.46
C GLN A 64 4.35 -3.66 -2.47
N ARG A 65 3.84 -4.41 -3.46
CA ARG A 65 4.68 -5.01 -4.52
C ARG A 65 5.48 -3.97 -5.30
N ARG A 66 4.86 -2.83 -5.63
CA ARG A 66 5.56 -1.73 -6.31
C ARG A 66 6.65 -1.13 -5.43
N ALA A 67 6.37 -0.91 -4.15
CA ALA A 67 7.37 -0.43 -3.20
C ALA A 67 8.54 -1.42 -3.06
N ASP A 68 8.25 -2.72 -2.99
CA ASP A 68 9.27 -3.76 -2.89
C ASP A 68 10.12 -3.86 -4.16
N HIS A 69 9.53 -3.70 -5.34
CA HIS A 69 10.26 -3.61 -6.61
C HIS A 69 11.20 -2.40 -6.65
N LEU A 70 10.76 -1.25 -6.14
CA LEU A 70 11.60 -0.05 -6.04
C LEU A 70 12.75 -0.22 -5.05
N THR A 71 12.61 -1.07 -4.02
CA THR A 71 13.70 -1.38 -3.08
C THR A 71 14.60 -2.54 -3.52
N GLY A 72 14.11 -3.46 -4.34
CA GLY A 72 14.82 -4.65 -4.81
C GLY A 72 15.52 -4.48 -6.16
N GLY A 73 15.31 -3.35 -6.84
CA GLY A 73 15.84 -3.04 -8.18
C GLY A 73 17.33 -2.71 -8.28
N ASP A 74 18.10 -2.79 -7.18
CA ASP A 74 19.56 -2.49 -7.17
C ASP A 74 20.38 -3.65 -6.62
N CYS A 75 20.27 -4.83 -7.26
CA CYS A 75 21.23 -5.93 -7.15
C CYS A 75 21.19 -6.78 -8.42
N GLY A 76 21.52 -6.18 -9.56
CA GLY A 76 21.71 -6.95 -10.80
C GLY A 76 21.76 -6.13 -12.08
N GLY A 77 22.93 -5.59 -12.42
CA GLY A 77 23.37 -5.49 -13.82
C GLY A 77 23.69 -4.10 -14.36
N SER A 78 24.96 -3.67 -14.21
CA SER A 78 25.96 -3.65 -15.30
C SER A 78 27.32 -3.23 -14.77
#